data_AF-A0A6G1RT82-F1
#
_entry.id   AF-A0A6G1RT82-F1
#
_cell.length_a   1.000
_cell.length_b   1.000
_cell.length_c   1.000
_cell.angle_alpha   90.00
_cell.angle_beta   90.00
_cell.angle_gamma   90.00
#
_symmetry.space_group_name_H-M   'P 1'
#
loop_
_entity.id
_entity.type
_entity.pdbx_description
1 polymer ?
#
loop_
_entity_poly.entity_id
_entity_poly.type
_entity_poly.pdbx_seq_one_letter_code
_entity_poly.pdbx_strand_id
1 'polypeptide(L)'
;TELSHIIKKQKEIIKKLIERKQAQIRKVYPGLTCFKEGVRQIPIESVPGIRETGWKPLGKEKGKELKDPDQLYNTLKNLLAQIKTHPSAWPFMEPVKKSEAPDYYEIIRFPIDLKTMTERLKNRYYVTKKLFIADLQRIITNCREYNPPDSDYCKCANTLEKFFYFKLKEGGLIDK
;
A
#
# COMPACT_ATOMS: atom_id res chain seq x y z
N THR A 1 14.92 -60.61 19.06
CA THR A 1 15.16 -61.14 17.70
C THR A 1 15.95 -60.13 16.89
N GLU A 2 16.65 -60.57 15.86
CA GLU A 2 17.41 -59.71 14.93
C GLU A 2 16.55 -58.55 14.37
N LEU A 3 15.27 -58.82 14.13
CA LEU A 3 14.25 -57.86 13.74
C LEU A 3 14.11 -56.68 14.73
N SER A 4 14.15 -56.93 16.05
CA SER A 4 14.06 -55.87 17.07
C SER A 4 15.27 -54.94 17.04
N HIS A 5 16.47 -55.46 16.73
CA HIS A 5 17.68 -54.66 16.59
C HIS A 5 17.64 -53.78 15.34
N ILE A 6 17.12 -54.30 14.23
CA ILE A 6 16.95 -53.57 12.98
C ILE A 6 15.96 -52.40 13.16
N ILE A 7 14.81 -52.65 13.80
CA ILE A 7 13.80 -51.62 14.06
C ILE A 7 14.37 -50.50 14.96
N LYS A 8 15.17 -50.85 15.97
CA LYS A 8 15.82 -49.86 16.85
C LYS A 8 16.79 -48.96 16.07
N LYS A 9 17.63 -49.54 15.20
CA LYS A 9 18.53 -48.78 14.31
C LYS A 9 17.75 -47.86 13.36
N GLN A 10 16.68 -48.34 12.74
CA GLN A 10 15.86 -47.52 11.84
C GLN A 10 15.22 -46.33 12.58
N LYS A 11 14.70 -46.53 13.80
CA LYS A 11 14.16 -45.45 14.63
C LYS A 11 15.21 -44.38 14.97
N GLU A 12 16.43 -44.78 15.30
CA GLU A 12 17.52 -43.83 15.57
C GLU A 12 17.91 -43.02 14.33
N ILE A 13 17.94 -43.64 13.15
CA ILE A 13 18.22 -42.95 11.88
C ILE A 13 17.13 -41.92 11.60
N ILE A 14 15.85 -42.29 11.71
CA ILE A 14 14.72 -41.37 11.51
C ILE A 14 14.78 -40.20 12.49
N LYS A 15 15.08 -40.46 13.76
CA LYS A 15 15.21 -39.39 14.78
C LYS A 15 16.31 -38.40 14.39
N LYS A 16 17.49 -38.88 13.98
CA LYS A 16 18.59 -38.02 13.51
C LYS A 16 18.23 -37.22 12.25
N LEU A 17 17.45 -37.80 11.34
CA LEU A 17 16.95 -37.09 10.15
C LEU A 17 15.97 -35.97 10.50
N ILE A 18 15.05 -36.23 11.45
CA ILE A 18 14.10 -35.22 11.94
C ILE A 18 14.86 -34.07 12.63
N GLU A 19 15.82 -34.38 13.50
CA GLU A 19 16.63 -33.38 14.21
C GLU A 19 17.39 -32.48 13.22
N ARG A 20 18.06 -33.08 12.20
CA ARG A 20 18.74 -32.32 11.14
C ARG A 20 17.77 -31.42 10.37
N LYS A 21 16.57 -31.90 10.04
CA LYS A 21 15.58 -31.13 9.29
C LYS A 21 14.97 -30.01 10.14
N GLN A 22 14.71 -30.26 11.43
CA GLN A 22 14.24 -29.22 12.35
C GLN A 22 15.31 -28.13 12.58
N ALA A 23 16.59 -28.50 12.66
CA ALA A 23 17.68 -27.52 12.78
C ALA A 23 17.77 -26.58 11.57
N GLN A 24 17.51 -27.08 10.36
CA GLN A 24 17.43 -26.24 9.16
C GLN A 24 16.19 -25.34 9.15
N ILE A 25 15.03 -25.86 9.58
CA ILE A 25 13.76 -25.10 9.62
C ILE A 25 13.80 -23.99 10.69
N ARG A 26 14.48 -24.22 11.82
CA ARG A 26 14.55 -23.26 12.94
C ARG A 26 15.57 -22.13 12.74
N LYS A 27 16.08 -21.90 11.54
CA LYS A 27 17.00 -20.79 11.28
C LYS A 27 16.28 -19.45 11.48
N VAL A 28 16.50 -18.81 12.63
CA VAL A 28 15.99 -17.47 12.95
C VAL A 28 17.00 -16.43 12.47
N TYR A 29 16.55 -15.49 11.64
CA TYR A 29 17.38 -14.39 11.16
C TYR A 29 17.28 -13.19 12.10
N PRO A 30 18.35 -12.38 12.23
CA PRO A 30 18.27 -11.10 12.92
C PRO A 30 17.17 -10.21 12.34
N GLY A 31 16.52 -9.41 13.20
CA GLY A 31 15.54 -8.44 12.78
C GLY A 31 16.15 -7.39 11.85
N LEU A 32 15.37 -6.98 10.84
CA LEU A 32 15.79 -5.94 9.89
C LEU A 32 15.94 -4.59 10.59
N THR A 33 17.08 -3.93 10.40
CA THR A 33 17.42 -2.65 11.07
C THR A 33 17.26 -1.42 10.18
N CYS A 34 17.16 -1.60 8.87
CA CYS A 34 17.08 -0.52 7.88
C CYS A 34 15.90 0.45 8.08
N PHE A 35 14.85 0.03 8.78
CA PHE A 35 13.69 0.89 9.07
C PHE A 35 14.01 2.04 10.05
N LYS A 36 15.10 1.94 10.83
CA LYS A 36 15.55 3.00 11.74
C LYS A 36 16.13 4.20 11.00
N GLU A 37 16.56 4.02 9.76
CA GLU A 37 17.16 5.07 8.91
C GLU A 37 16.12 5.75 8.00
N GLY A 38 14.82 5.60 8.32
CA GLY A 38 13.74 6.23 7.56
C GLY A 38 13.30 5.46 6.30
N VAL A 39 13.91 4.31 6.01
CA VAL A 39 13.45 3.38 4.97
C VAL A 39 12.08 2.82 5.39
N ARG A 40 11.04 3.04 4.59
CA ARG A 40 9.67 2.56 4.91
C ARG A 40 9.32 1.23 4.26
N GLN A 41 10.05 0.84 3.21
CA GLN A 41 9.82 -0.38 2.45
C GLN A 41 11.15 -0.94 1.95
N ILE A 42 11.26 -2.28 1.91
CA ILE A 42 12.36 -2.99 1.26
C ILE A 42 11.79 -3.98 0.25
N PRO A 43 12.52 -4.28 -0.83
CA PRO A 43 12.15 -5.38 -1.72
C PRO A 43 12.08 -6.70 -0.93
N ILE A 44 11.06 -7.54 -1.21
CA ILE A 44 10.86 -8.82 -0.52
C ILE A 44 12.06 -9.74 -0.74
N GLU A 45 12.65 -9.70 -1.94
CA GLU A 45 13.86 -10.39 -2.34
C GLU A 45 15.11 -9.98 -1.53
N SER A 46 15.07 -8.83 -0.85
CA SER A 46 16.15 -8.35 0.02
C SER A 46 16.08 -8.93 1.43
N VAL A 47 14.99 -9.59 1.81
CA VAL A 47 14.85 -10.27 3.10
C VAL A 47 15.71 -11.54 3.09
N PRO A 48 16.73 -11.67 3.99
CA PRO A 48 17.69 -12.78 3.94
C PRO A 48 17.04 -14.17 3.90
N GLY A 49 16.05 -14.40 4.77
CA GLY A 49 15.33 -15.68 4.80
C GLY A 49 14.53 -15.98 3.54
N ILE A 50 13.99 -14.97 2.86
CA ILE A 50 13.26 -15.16 1.60
C ILE A 50 14.24 -15.43 0.45
N ARG A 51 15.33 -14.66 0.36
CA ARG A 51 16.37 -14.81 -0.66
C ARG A 51 16.97 -16.22 -0.66
N GLU A 52 17.27 -16.76 0.50
CA GLU A 52 17.86 -18.10 0.64
C GLU A 52 16.92 -19.25 0.24
N THR A 53 15.59 -19.03 0.26
CA THR A 53 14.62 -20.06 -0.15
C THR A 53 14.46 -20.19 -1.67
N GLY A 54 15.12 -19.32 -2.45
CA GLY A 54 14.94 -19.26 -3.90
C GLY A 54 13.55 -18.79 -4.32
N TRP A 55 12.78 -18.21 -3.39
CA TRP A 55 11.46 -17.66 -3.67
C TRP A 55 11.56 -16.59 -4.75
N LYS A 56 10.77 -16.74 -5.79
CA LYS A 56 10.51 -15.72 -6.80
C LYS A 56 9.05 -15.33 -6.69
N PRO A 57 8.69 -14.05 -6.84
CA PRO A 57 7.29 -13.66 -6.89
C PRO A 57 6.60 -14.40 -8.04
N LEU A 58 5.71 -15.34 -7.70
CA LEU A 58 4.81 -15.95 -8.68
C LEU A 58 3.85 -14.86 -9.15
N GLY A 59 3.95 -14.48 -10.42
CA GLY A 59 2.97 -13.62 -11.06
C GLY A 59 2.89 -12.23 -10.46
N LYS A 60 3.83 -11.35 -10.82
CA LYS A 60 3.34 -10.03 -11.23
C LYS A 60 2.56 -10.28 -12.51
N GLU A 61 1.24 -10.47 -12.39
CA GLU A 61 0.37 -10.14 -13.51
C GLU A 61 0.79 -8.75 -13.95
N LYS A 62 1.35 -8.67 -15.16
CA LYS A 62 1.70 -7.42 -15.82
C LYS A 62 0.39 -6.75 -16.24
N GLY A 63 -0.48 -6.42 -15.29
CA GLY A 63 -1.31 -5.24 -15.44
C GLY A 63 -0.32 -4.12 -15.72
N LYS A 64 -0.51 -3.39 -16.82
CA LYS A 64 0.40 -2.35 -17.34
C LYS A 64 0.82 -1.36 -16.23
N GLU A 65 1.81 -1.71 -15.41
CA GLU A 65 2.52 -0.76 -14.58
C GLU A 65 3.30 0.09 -15.56
N LEU A 66 3.05 1.40 -15.55
CA LEU A 66 3.85 2.38 -16.27
C LEU A 66 5.30 2.13 -15.86
N LYS A 67 6.09 1.54 -16.78
CA LYS A 67 7.45 1.07 -16.49
C LYS A 67 8.42 2.24 -16.24
N ASP A 68 8.02 3.43 -16.63
CA ASP A 68 8.78 4.67 -16.48
C ASP A 68 8.23 5.49 -15.29
N PRO A 69 9.01 5.64 -14.20
CA PRO A 69 8.64 6.46 -13.05
C PRO A 69 8.33 7.92 -13.39
N ASP A 70 8.96 8.49 -14.42
CA ASP A 70 8.69 9.86 -14.85
C ASP A 70 7.39 9.96 -15.65
N GLN A 71 7.10 8.97 -16.48
CA GLN A 71 5.79 8.86 -17.14
C GLN A 71 4.67 8.76 -16.11
N LEU A 72 4.80 7.88 -15.10
CA LEU A 72 3.84 7.77 -14.01
C LEU A 72 3.66 9.10 -13.28
N TYR A 73 4.76 9.73 -12.89
CA TYR A 73 4.72 11.03 -12.20
C TYR A 73 3.97 12.09 -13.01
N ASN A 74 4.26 12.21 -14.31
CA ASN A 74 3.61 13.17 -15.18
C ASN A 74 2.10 12.87 -15.35
N THR A 75 1.74 11.60 -15.49
CA THR A 75 0.32 11.18 -15.53
C THR A 75 -0.40 11.56 -14.24
N LEU A 76 0.16 11.24 -13.07
CA LEU A 76 -0.45 11.57 -11.78
C LEU A 76 -0.51 13.08 -11.53
N LYS A 77 0.51 13.84 -11.98
CA LYS A 77 0.55 15.30 -11.90
C LYS A 77 -0.58 15.94 -12.70
N ASN A 78 -0.78 15.48 -13.94
CA ASN A 78 -1.85 15.99 -14.80
C ASN A 78 -3.24 15.62 -14.25
N LEU A 79 -3.39 14.42 -13.70
CA LEU A 79 -4.63 14.00 -13.06
C LEU A 79 -4.93 14.85 -11.81
N LEU A 80 -3.95 15.04 -10.93
CA LEU A 80 -4.12 15.84 -9.72
C LEU A 80 -4.45 17.31 -10.05
N ALA A 81 -3.86 17.88 -11.11
CA ALA A 81 -4.20 19.21 -11.58
C ALA A 81 -5.67 19.31 -12.00
N GLN A 82 -6.17 18.35 -12.78
CA GLN A 82 -7.58 18.30 -13.20
C GLN A 82 -8.54 18.16 -12.01
N ILE A 83 -8.20 17.33 -11.03
CA ILE A 83 -9.01 17.14 -9.82
C ILE A 83 -9.10 18.45 -9.03
N LYS A 84 -7.98 19.17 -8.85
CA LYS A 84 -7.94 20.45 -8.13
C LYS A 84 -8.73 21.55 -8.80
N THR A 85 -8.88 21.52 -10.13
CA THR A 85 -9.68 22.50 -10.88
C THR A 85 -11.18 22.17 -10.92
N HIS A 86 -11.60 21.01 -10.42
CA HIS A 86 -12.99 20.63 -10.43
C HIS A 86 -13.81 21.49 -9.44
N PRO A 87 -15.01 21.98 -9.80
CA PRO A 87 -15.80 22.86 -8.93
C PRO A 87 -16.10 22.27 -7.54
N SER A 88 -16.31 20.96 -7.45
CA SER A 88 -16.54 20.24 -6.19
C SER A 88 -15.28 19.92 -5.37
N ALA A 89 -14.10 20.40 -5.78
CA ALA A 89 -12.85 20.11 -5.07
C ALA A 89 -12.61 21.01 -3.85
N TRP A 90 -13.33 22.13 -3.73
CA TRP A 90 -13.08 23.18 -2.75
C TRP A 90 -12.94 22.70 -1.29
N PRO A 91 -13.70 21.71 -0.77
CA PRO A 91 -13.53 21.28 0.64
C PRO A 91 -12.24 20.52 0.89
N PHE A 92 -11.62 19.99 -0.16
CA PHE A 92 -10.51 19.06 -0.08
C PHE A 92 -9.18 19.72 -0.45
N MET A 93 -9.19 21.03 -0.74
CA MET A 93 -8.01 21.76 -1.23
C MET A 93 -6.91 21.88 -0.18
N GLU A 94 -7.28 21.98 1.09
CA GLU A 94 -6.36 22.15 2.23
C GLU A 94 -6.73 21.19 3.38
N PRO A 95 -5.79 20.93 4.32
CA PRO A 95 -6.11 20.17 5.53
C PRO A 95 -7.23 20.84 6.34
N VAL A 96 -8.15 20.02 6.88
CA VAL A 96 -9.24 20.48 7.76
C VAL A 96 -8.66 21.16 9.00
N LYS A 97 -9.08 22.38 9.32
CA LYS A 97 -8.57 23.09 10.50
C LYS A 97 -9.33 22.67 11.76
N LYS A 98 -8.61 22.48 12.86
CA LYS A 98 -9.23 22.23 14.18
C LYS A 98 -10.21 23.34 14.62
N SER A 99 -10.01 24.57 14.17
CA SER A 99 -10.94 25.68 14.44
C SER A 99 -12.29 25.52 13.75
N GLU A 100 -12.33 24.80 12.62
CA GLU A 100 -13.54 24.55 11.82
C GLU A 100 -14.20 23.24 12.25
N ALA A 101 -13.39 22.27 12.69
CA ALA A 101 -13.82 20.92 13.09
C ALA A 101 -12.97 20.42 14.29
N PRO A 102 -13.36 20.73 15.54
CA PRO A 102 -12.52 20.50 16.73
C PRO A 102 -12.15 19.04 17.00
N ASP A 103 -13.07 18.12 16.75
CA ASP A 103 -12.96 16.67 16.99
C ASP A 103 -12.48 15.89 15.76
N TYR A 104 -12.20 16.56 14.63
CA TYR A 104 -11.88 15.91 13.36
C TYR A 104 -10.72 14.91 13.45
N TYR A 105 -9.65 15.30 14.14
CA TYR A 105 -8.44 14.47 14.25
C TYR A 105 -8.54 13.37 15.32
N GLU A 106 -9.61 13.37 16.11
CA GLU A 106 -9.94 12.28 17.05
C GLU A 106 -10.76 11.21 16.33
N ILE A 107 -11.65 11.63 15.44
CA ILE A 107 -12.52 10.75 14.64
C ILE A 107 -11.75 10.20 13.42
N ILE A 108 -11.11 11.07 12.64
CA ILE A 108 -10.43 10.70 11.39
C ILE A 108 -8.95 10.38 11.66
N ARG A 109 -8.66 9.08 11.68
CA ARG A 109 -7.32 8.54 11.99
C ARG A 109 -6.24 8.88 10.96
N PHE A 110 -6.60 9.01 9.69
CA PHE A 110 -5.66 9.21 8.58
C PHE A 110 -6.07 10.39 7.70
N PRO A 111 -5.97 11.63 8.20
CA PRO A 111 -6.34 12.83 7.47
C PRO A 111 -5.51 12.97 6.18
N ILE A 112 -6.13 13.49 5.14
CA ILE A 112 -5.53 13.71 3.83
C ILE A 112 -6.33 14.77 3.07
N ASP A 113 -5.65 15.49 2.18
CA ASP A 113 -6.19 16.59 1.39
C ASP A 113 -5.34 16.76 0.11
N LEU A 114 -5.82 17.56 -0.85
CA LEU A 114 -5.19 17.74 -2.16
C LEU A 114 -3.87 18.52 -2.08
N LYS A 115 -3.65 19.36 -1.07
CA LYS A 115 -2.36 20.02 -0.83
C LYS A 115 -1.33 19.00 -0.34
N THR A 116 -1.66 18.18 0.64
CA THR A 116 -0.82 17.06 1.10
C THR A 116 -0.52 16.08 -0.04
N MET A 117 -1.51 15.74 -0.88
CA MET A 117 -1.26 14.90 -2.07
C MET A 117 -0.33 15.58 -3.08
N THR A 118 -0.45 16.90 -3.26
CA THR A 118 0.47 17.67 -4.13
C THR A 118 1.91 17.58 -3.62
N GLU A 119 2.13 17.70 -2.31
CA GLU A 119 3.44 17.59 -1.67
C GLU A 119 4.00 16.16 -1.77
N ARG A 120 3.19 15.15 -1.47
CA ARG A 120 3.56 13.73 -1.65
C ARG A 120 3.98 13.43 -3.08
N LEU A 121 3.23 13.92 -4.06
CA LEU A 121 3.57 13.73 -5.46
C LEU A 121 4.92 14.36 -5.79
N LYS A 122 5.15 15.64 -5.44
CA LYS A 122 6.44 16.33 -5.65
C LYS A 122 7.61 15.57 -5.04
N ASN A 123 7.41 14.95 -3.87
CA ASN A 123 8.41 14.16 -3.16
C ASN A 123 8.54 12.70 -3.66
N ARG A 124 8.00 12.39 -4.86
CA ARG A 124 8.05 11.06 -5.49
C ARG A 124 7.46 9.93 -4.61
N TYR A 125 6.53 10.25 -3.70
CA TYR A 125 5.90 9.27 -2.82
C TYR A 125 5.04 8.24 -3.57
N TYR A 126 4.36 8.67 -4.63
CA TYR A 126 3.47 7.81 -5.42
C TYR A 126 4.22 6.98 -6.46
N VAL A 127 5.05 6.05 -5.98
CA VAL A 127 5.82 5.10 -6.82
C VAL A 127 4.94 4.07 -7.54
N THR A 128 3.68 3.96 -7.13
CA THR A 128 2.66 3.18 -7.84
C THR A 128 1.35 3.97 -7.91
N LYS A 129 0.56 3.73 -8.97
CA LYS A 129 -0.79 4.33 -9.10
C LYS A 129 -1.72 3.96 -7.95
N LYS A 130 -1.56 2.77 -7.35
CA LYS A 130 -2.37 2.30 -6.22
C LYS A 130 -2.24 3.21 -5.00
N LEU A 131 -1.04 3.72 -4.71
CA LEU A 131 -0.82 4.65 -3.60
C LEU A 131 -1.57 5.97 -3.79
N PHE A 132 -1.57 6.49 -5.02
CA PHE A 132 -2.29 7.72 -5.35
C PHE A 132 -3.81 7.53 -5.27
N ILE A 133 -4.32 6.43 -5.82
CA ILE A 133 -5.75 6.08 -5.77
C ILE A 133 -6.22 5.90 -4.32
N ALA A 134 -5.42 5.25 -3.47
CA ALA A 134 -5.76 5.07 -2.06
C ALA A 134 -5.88 6.41 -1.31
N ASP A 135 -5.02 7.38 -1.59
CA ASP A 135 -5.12 8.72 -0.98
C ASP A 135 -6.36 9.48 -1.49
N LEU A 136 -6.69 9.41 -2.79
CA LEU A 136 -7.91 10.01 -3.33
C LEU A 136 -9.17 9.41 -2.72
N GLN A 137 -9.26 8.08 -2.66
CA GLN A 137 -10.38 7.38 -2.03
C GLN A 137 -10.50 7.76 -0.56
N ARG A 138 -9.36 7.90 0.15
CA ARG A 138 -9.37 8.29 1.56
C ARG A 138 -9.90 9.71 1.78
N ILE A 139 -9.67 10.67 0.88
CA ILE A 139 -10.34 11.99 0.95
C ILE A 139 -11.87 11.81 0.99
N ILE A 140 -12.41 10.98 0.09
CA ILE A 140 -13.86 10.74 -0.03
C ILE A 140 -14.40 9.99 1.19
N THR A 141 -13.71 8.92 1.62
CA THR A 141 -14.13 8.11 2.76
C THR A 141 -14.12 8.93 4.05
N ASN A 142 -13.04 9.67 4.32
CA ASN A 142 -12.97 10.54 5.50
C ASN A 142 -14.07 11.61 5.49
N CYS A 143 -14.38 12.16 4.31
CA CYS A 143 -15.47 13.13 4.18
C CYS A 143 -16.82 12.52 4.57
N ARG A 144 -17.14 11.31 4.08
CA ARG A 144 -18.39 10.60 4.38
C ARG A 144 -18.46 10.08 5.82
N GLU A 145 -17.32 9.79 6.42
CA GLU A 145 -17.23 9.33 7.81
C GLU A 145 -17.48 10.48 8.79
N TYR A 146 -16.92 11.66 8.53
CA TYR A 146 -17.04 12.81 9.42
C TYR A 146 -18.35 13.59 9.23
N ASN A 147 -18.82 13.75 7.98
CA ASN A 147 -19.93 14.65 7.68
C ASN A 147 -21.26 13.89 7.50
N PRO A 148 -22.41 14.53 7.83
CA PRO A 148 -23.72 13.99 7.51
C PRO A 148 -23.87 13.67 6.01
N PRO A 149 -24.59 12.61 5.64
CA PRO A 149 -24.70 12.14 4.26
C PRO A 149 -25.37 13.14 3.31
N ASP A 150 -26.22 14.03 3.83
CA ASP A 150 -26.93 15.09 3.12
C ASP A 150 -26.17 16.42 3.07
N SER A 151 -25.01 16.52 3.73
CA SER A 151 -24.15 17.70 3.72
C SER A 151 -23.62 18.03 2.33
N ASP A 152 -23.36 19.32 2.10
CA ASP A 152 -22.74 19.77 0.84
C ASP A 152 -21.33 19.22 0.65
N TYR A 153 -20.62 18.91 1.75
CA TYR A 153 -19.34 18.21 1.73
C TYR A 153 -19.47 16.81 1.13
N CYS A 154 -20.45 16.01 1.59
CA CYS A 154 -20.72 14.68 1.05
C CYS A 154 -21.18 14.73 -0.41
N LYS A 155 -22.01 15.72 -0.80
CA LYS A 155 -22.38 15.93 -2.21
C LYS A 155 -21.15 16.23 -3.09
N CYS A 156 -20.24 17.08 -2.59
CA CYS A 156 -18.98 17.38 -3.26
C CYS A 156 -18.10 16.14 -3.40
N ALA A 157 -17.95 15.35 -2.32
CA ALA A 157 -17.19 14.11 -2.31
C ALA A 157 -17.73 13.11 -3.34
N ASN A 158 -19.05 12.91 -3.38
CA ASN A 158 -19.71 12.01 -4.34
C ASN A 158 -19.50 12.44 -5.79
N THR A 159 -19.56 13.74 -6.05
CA THR A 159 -19.35 14.30 -7.40
C THR A 159 -17.91 14.15 -7.83
N LEU A 160 -16.96 14.49 -6.94
CA LEU A 160 -15.54 14.39 -7.21
C LEU A 160 -15.09 12.93 -7.38
N GLU A 161 -15.68 12.01 -6.62
CA GLU A 161 -15.44 10.57 -6.75
C GLU A 161 -15.75 10.07 -8.16
N LYS A 162 -16.96 10.37 -8.65
CA LYS A 162 -17.35 10.02 -10.03
C LYS A 162 -16.41 10.62 -11.06
N PHE A 163 -16.05 11.89 -10.90
CA PHE A 163 -15.14 12.58 -11.81
C PHE A 163 -13.76 11.93 -11.88
N PHE A 164 -13.11 11.66 -10.74
CA PHE A 164 -11.77 11.06 -10.81
C PHE A 164 -11.82 9.61 -11.26
N TYR A 165 -12.86 8.81 -10.95
CA TYR A 165 -12.97 7.46 -11.51
C TYR A 165 -13.07 7.48 -13.04
N PHE A 166 -13.86 8.41 -13.59
CA PHE A 166 -13.91 8.64 -15.02
C PHE A 166 -12.52 8.95 -15.59
N LYS A 167 -11.77 9.86 -14.94
CA LYS A 167 -10.40 10.22 -15.34
C LYS A 167 -9.38 9.08 -15.18
N LEU A 168 -9.52 8.24 -14.16
CA LEU A 168 -8.69 7.06 -13.97
C LEU A 168 -8.91 6.04 -15.11
N LYS A 169 -10.17 5.85 -15.55
CA LYS A 169 -10.49 4.99 -16.71
C LYS A 169 -9.95 5.59 -18.01
N GLU A 170 -10.18 6.88 -18.25
CA GLU A 170 -9.69 7.61 -19.42
C GLU A 170 -8.16 7.54 -19.54
N GLY A 171 -7.45 7.70 -18.42
CA GLY A 171 -5.99 7.61 -18.34
C GLY A 171 -5.42 6.18 -18.33
N GLY A 172 -6.25 5.14 -18.45
CA GLY A 172 -5.81 3.73 -18.39
C GLY A 172 -5.19 3.31 -17.06
N LEU A 173 -5.50 4.02 -15.97
CA LEU A 173 -4.97 3.78 -14.63
C LEU A 173 -5.75 2.69 -13.89
N ILE A 174 -7.00 2.45 -14.26
CA ILE A 174 -7.81 1.32 -13.79
C ILE A 174 -8.42 0.59 -14.98
N ASP A 175 -8.75 -0.68 -14.80
CA ASP A 175 -9.35 -1.50 -15.85
C ASP A 175 -10.75 -0.96 -16.24
N LYS A 176 -11.16 -1.24 -17.49
CA LYS A 176 -12.42 -0.73 -18.06
C LYS A 176 -13.64 -1.28 -17.32
#